data_AF-A0A3B9I7E3-F1
#
_entry.id   AF-A0A3B9I7E3-F1
#
_cell.length_a   1.000
_cell.length_b   1.000
_cell.length_c   1.000
_cell.angle_alpha   90.00
_cell.angle_beta   90.00
_cell.angle_gamma   90.00
#
_symmetry.space_group_name_H-M   'P 1'
#
loop_
_entity.id
_entity.type
_entity.pdbx_description
1 polymer ?
#
loop_
_entity_poly.entity_id
_entity_poly.type
_entity_poly.pdbx_seq_one_letter_code
_entity_poly.pdbx_strand_id
1 'polypeptide(L)'
;KFLKDVGLVQGKPYLQFVLGINGALGSAVEDLNMMKQTADRLFGVGGYEWSAFGAGKAEFPICTQNLFLGGHVRVGMEDNLYLGKGIMAKNNGELVEKMVRIMGEFDFEPATPDEAREMLGIKK
;
A
#
# COMPACT_ATOMS: atom_id res chain seq x y z
N LYS A 1 0.41 -7.47 -16.27
CA LYS A 1 1.02 -7.15 -17.58
C LYS A 1 0.09 -7.50 -18.73
N PHE A 2 -0.38 -8.75 -18.82
CA PHE A 2 -1.37 -9.21 -19.81
C PHE A 2 -2.49 -8.20 -20.13
N LEU A 3 -3.26 -7.72 -19.14
CA LEU A 3 -4.36 -6.76 -19.38
C LEU A 3 -3.92 -5.45 -20.06
N LYS A 4 -2.69 -5.00 -19.83
CA LYS A 4 -2.11 -3.84 -20.52
C LYS A 4 -1.71 -4.20 -21.94
N ASP A 5 -1.17 -5.39 -22.16
CA ASP A 5 -0.75 -5.86 -23.48
C ASP A 5 -1.94 -6.11 -24.42
N VAL A 6 -3.07 -6.56 -23.87
CA VAL A 6 -4.35 -6.70 -24.62
C VAL A 6 -5.16 -5.40 -24.68
N GLY A 7 -4.63 -4.28 -24.18
CA GLY A 7 -5.23 -2.96 -24.31
C GLY A 7 -6.41 -2.64 -23.36
N LEU A 8 -6.69 -3.49 -22.38
CA LEU A 8 -7.78 -3.29 -21.41
C LEU A 8 -7.40 -2.34 -20.27
N VAL A 9 -6.11 -2.26 -19.93
CA VAL A 9 -5.58 -1.29 -18.95
C VAL A 9 -4.64 -0.35 -19.69
N GLN A 10 -4.97 0.94 -19.67
CA GLN A 10 -4.20 2.00 -20.34
C GLN A 10 -3.39 2.82 -19.34
N GLY A 11 -2.32 3.45 -19.82
CA GLY A 11 -1.48 4.33 -19.02
C GLY A 11 -0.55 3.62 -18.01
N LYS A 12 -0.11 4.39 -17.01
CA LYS A 12 0.71 3.92 -15.89
C LYS A 12 -0.22 3.29 -14.85
N PRO A 13 -0.14 1.96 -14.60
CA PRO A 13 -1.06 1.31 -13.68
C PRO A 13 -0.75 1.72 -12.24
N TYR A 14 -1.79 1.81 -11.42
CA TYR A 14 -1.69 1.85 -9.98
C TYR A 14 -1.99 0.45 -9.41
N LEU A 15 -0.99 -0.17 -8.76
CA LEU A 15 -1.09 -1.53 -8.24
C LEU A 15 -1.28 -1.50 -6.71
N GLN A 16 -2.27 -2.21 -6.19
CA GLN A 16 -2.41 -2.44 -4.75
C GLN A 16 -2.00 -3.88 -4.44
N PHE A 17 -0.98 -4.04 -3.60
CA PHE A 17 -0.55 -5.35 -3.09
C PHE A 17 -1.31 -5.66 -1.81
N VAL A 18 -2.10 -6.72 -1.85
CA VAL A 18 -2.96 -7.15 -0.75
C VAL A 18 -2.37 -8.42 -0.14
N LEU A 19 -1.88 -8.32 1.10
CA LEU A 19 -1.14 -9.38 1.77
C LEU A 19 -1.90 -9.93 2.99
N GLY A 20 -1.76 -11.23 3.26
CA GLY A 20 -2.28 -11.86 4.47
C GLY A 20 -3.76 -12.25 4.44
N ILE A 21 -4.39 -12.24 3.28
CA ILE A 21 -5.77 -12.75 3.10
C ILE A 21 -5.75 -14.28 3.01
N ASN A 22 -6.71 -14.95 3.67
CA ASN A 22 -6.83 -16.40 3.60
C ASN A 22 -7.05 -16.86 2.15
N GLY A 23 -6.18 -17.74 1.64
CA GLY A 23 -6.19 -18.19 0.25
C GLY A 23 -5.38 -17.31 -0.72
N ALA A 24 -4.76 -16.24 -0.25
CA ALA A 24 -3.85 -15.39 -1.02
C ALA A 24 -2.39 -15.54 -0.54
N LEU A 25 -1.52 -14.64 -0.99
CA LEU A 25 -0.14 -14.56 -0.51
C LEU A 25 -0.12 -14.16 0.98
N GLY A 26 0.91 -14.62 1.69
CA GLY A 26 1.13 -14.29 3.10
C GLY A 26 1.43 -12.82 3.34
N SER A 27 1.81 -12.50 4.58
CA SER A 27 2.23 -11.16 4.99
C SER A 27 3.66 -11.15 5.54
N ALA A 28 4.49 -12.08 5.05
CA ALA A 28 5.92 -12.07 5.35
C ALA A 28 6.64 -10.96 4.57
N VAL A 29 7.82 -10.58 5.02
CA VAL A 29 8.64 -9.55 4.36
C VAL A 29 8.98 -9.97 2.93
N GLU A 30 9.26 -11.25 2.74
CA GLU A 30 9.57 -11.91 1.47
C GLU A 30 8.41 -11.84 0.49
N ASP A 31 7.17 -11.94 0.98
CA ASP A 31 5.96 -11.88 0.16
C ASP A 31 5.82 -10.51 -0.52
N LEU A 32 5.98 -9.43 0.25
CA LEU A 32 5.93 -8.06 -0.28
C LEU A 32 7.08 -7.80 -1.27
N ASN A 33 8.29 -8.24 -0.91
CA ASN A 33 9.46 -8.09 -1.77
C ASN A 33 9.28 -8.83 -3.11
N MET A 34 8.71 -10.05 -3.09
CA MET A 34 8.42 -10.81 -4.30
C MET A 34 7.41 -10.11 -5.20
N MET A 35 6.33 -9.55 -4.63
CA MET A 35 5.34 -8.78 -5.39
C MET A 35 5.99 -7.55 -6.06
N LYS A 36 6.80 -6.79 -5.30
CA LYS A 36 7.53 -5.63 -5.79
C LYS A 36 8.49 -5.97 -6.93
N GLN A 37 9.34 -6.99 -6.74
CA GLN A 37 10.27 -7.46 -7.77
C GLN A 37 9.55 -7.96 -9.04
N THR A 38 8.41 -8.62 -8.87
CA THR A 38 7.59 -9.07 -9.99
C THR A 38 7.03 -7.89 -10.78
N ALA A 39 6.52 -6.86 -10.09
CA ALA A 39 6.03 -5.66 -10.75
C ALA A 39 7.15 -4.91 -11.47
N ASP A 40 8.33 -4.76 -10.85
CA ASP A 40 9.51 -4.15 -11.49
C ASP A 40 9.92 -4.89 -12.76
N ARG A 41 9.96 -6.22 -12.74
CA ARG A 41 10.29 -7.04 -13.92
C ARG A 41 9.25 -6.91 -15.04
N LEU A 42 7.97 -6.75 -14.70
CA LEU A 42 6.87 -6.74 -15.67
C LEU A 42 6.54 -5.35 -16.23
N PHE A 43 6.72 -4.30 -15.43
CA PHE A 43 6.34 -2.94 -15.77
C PHE A 43 7.51 -1.97 -15.84
N GLY A 44 8.69 -2.36 -15.35
CA GLY A 44 9.86 -1.49 -15.19
C GLY A 44 9.76 -0.63 -13.93
N VAL A 45 10.92 -0.31 -13.33
CA VAL A 45 11.00 0.64 -12.23
C VAL A 45 10.49 2.00 -12.71
N GLY A 46 9.54 2.60 -11.98
CA GLY A 46 8.87 3.85 -12.38
C GLY A 46 7.75 3.68 -13.43
N GLY A 47 7.56 2.48 -13.98
CA GLY A 47 6.53 2.17 -14.97
C GLY A 47 5.13 1.91 -14.40
N TYR A 48 4.98 2.02 -13.07
CA TYR A 48 3.75 1.88 -12.31
C TYR A 48 3.84 2.67 -11.00
N GLU A 49 2.70 3.05 -10.44
CA GLU A 49 2.58 3.49 -9.04
C GLU A 49 2.04 2.32 -8.21
N TRP A 50 2.31 2.30 -6.90
CA TRP A 50 1.89 1.17 -6.09
C TRP A 50 1.70 1.48 -4.61
N SER A 51 0.79 0.73 -4.00
CA SER A 51 0.52 0.72 -2.57
C SER A 51 0.54 -0.72 -2.06
N ALA A 52 0.72 -0.89 -0.75
CA ALA A 52 0.52 -2.19 -0.10
C ALA A 52 -0.16 -2.04 1.26
N PHE A 53 -0.83 -3.11 1.69
CA PHE A 53 -1.26 -3.32 3.07
C PHE A 53 -1.26 -4.80 3.44
N GLY A 54 -1.18 -5.07 4.74
CA GLY A 54 -1.34 -6.41 5.31
C GLY A 54 -2.64 -6.53 6.07
N ALA A 55 -3.33 -7.67 5.95
CA ALA A 55 -4.59 -7.90 6.65
C ALA A 55 -4.41 -7.99 8.19
N GLY A 56 -5.33 -7.36 8.92
CA GLY A 56 -5.38 -7.38 10.38
C GLY A 56 -4.10 -6.87 11.03
N LYS A 57 -3.52 -7.68 11.92
CA LYS A 57 -2.30 -7.30 12.67
C LYS A 57 -1.09 -6.97 11.78
N ALA A 58 -1.12 -7.34 10.50
CA ALA A 58 -0.04 -7.10 9.55
C ALA A 58 -0.11 -5.72 8.88
N GLU A 59 -1.18 -4.93 9.09
CA GLU A 59 -1.39 -3.64 8.42
C GLU A 59 -0.20 -2.69 8.62
N PHE A 60 0.10 -2.30 9.86
CA PHE A 60 1.21 -1.38 10.14
C PHE A 60 2.59 -1.94 9.77
N PRO A 61 2.94 -3.20 10.08
CA PRO A 61 4.23 -3.77 9.64
C PRO A 61 4.44 -3.73 8.12
N ILE A 62 3.43 -4.16 7.34
CA ILE A 62 3.53 -4.16 5.87
C ILE A 62 3.56 -2.73 5.33
N CYS A 63 2.72 -1.83 5.83
CA CYS A 63 2.74 -0.43 5.42
C CYS A 63 4.11 0.21 5.70
N THR A 64 4.68 -0.05 6.88
CA THR A 64 5.99 0.48 7.28
C THR A 64 7.09 -0.05 6.36
N GLN A 65 7.11 -1.36 6.07
CA GLN A 65 8.04 -1.93 5.10
C GLN A 65 7.86 -1.28 3.71
N ASN A 66 6.61 -1.03 3.31
CA ASN A 66 6.29 -0.48 1.99
C ASN A 66 6.84 0.94 1.79
N LEU A 67 6.84 1.77 2.83
CA LEU A 67 7.45 3.11 2.80
C LEU A 67 8.92 3.04 2.38
N PHE A 68 9.69 2.12 2.98
CA PHE A 68 11.12 1.95 2.66
C PHE A 68 11.38 1.38 1.27
N LEU A 69 10.38 0.73 0.66
CA LEU A 69 10.44 0.28 -0.72
C LEU A 69 10.02 1.36 -1.73
N GLY A 70 9.63 2.56 -1.25
CA GLY A 70 9.16 3.67 -2.07
C GLY A 70 7.74 3.49 -2.59
N GLY A 71 6.88 2.78 -1.85
CA GLY A 71 5.46 2.61 -2.17
C GLY A 71 4.54 3.40 -1.23
N HIS A 72 3.30 3.57 -1.66
CA HIS A 72 2.22 4.21 -0.88
C HIS A 72 1.64 3.24 0.15
N VAL A 73 0.90 3.72 1.15
CA VAL A 73 0.32 2.87 2.20
C VAL A 73 -1.20 2.92 2.19
N ARG A 74 -1.83 1.82 2.58
CA ARG A 74 -3.27 1.73 2.80
C ARG A 74 -3.54 1.23 4.21
N VAL A 75 -4.38 1.97 4.93
CA VAL A 75 -4.89 1.59 6.26
C VAL A 75 -6.39 1.78 6.32
N GLY A 76 -7.06 1.05 7.21
CA GLY A 76 -8.48 1.25 7.47
C GLY A 76 -9.15 0.05 8.13
N MET A 77 -10.33 0.28 8.68
CA MET A 77 -11.15 -0.74 9.34
C MET A 77 -11.66 -1.82 8.39
N GLU A 78 -11.58 -1.60 7.07
CA GLU A 78 -11.78 -2.65 6.05
C GLU A 78 -10.71 -3.75 6.19
N ASP A 79 -9.49 -3.35 6.51
CA ASP A 79 -8.31 -4.23 6.51
C ASP A 79 -7.93 -4.68 7.93
N ASN A 80 -8.11 -3.81 8.93
CA ASN A 80 -7.70 -4.02 10.31
C ASN A 80 -8.58 -3.29 11.33
N LEU A 81 -9.07 -4.00 12.35
CA LEU A 81 -9.91 -3.44 13.41
C LEU A 81 -9.12 -2.94 14.64
N TYR A 82 -7.79 -3.07 14.66
CA TYR A 82 -6.98 -2.90 15.88
C TYR A 82 -5.85 -1.87 15.72
N LEU A 83 -5.78 -0.92 16.65
CA LEU A 83 -4.61 -0.05 16.83
C LEU A 83 -3.39 -0.79 17.36
N GLY A 84 -3.59 -1.90 18.05
CA GLY A 84 -2.53 -2.68 18.67
C GLY A 84 -3.09 -3.96 19.25
N LYS A 85 -2.22 -4.79 19.84
CA LYS A 85 -2.65 -6.08 20.40
C LYS A 85 -3.73 -5.87 21.47
N GLY A 86 -4.97 -6.27 21.14
CA GLY A 86 -6.13 -6.15 22.03
C GLY A 86 -6.76 -4.75 22.11
N ILE A 87 -6.27 -3.78 21.34
CA ILE A 87 -6.79 -2.40 21.35
C ILE A 87 -7.52 -2.16 20.04
N MET A 88 -8.85 -2.20 20.07
CA MET A 88 -9.66 -1.89 18.88
C MET A 88 -9.57 -0.41 18.52
N ALA A 89 -9.51 -0.12 17.23
CA ALA A 89 -9.67 1.24 16.73
C ALA A 89 -11.14 1.66 16.87
N LYS A 90 -11.36 2.91 17.30
CA LYS A 90 -12.71 3.49 17.45
C LYS A 90 -13.26 4.01 16.12
N ASN A 91 -12.38 4.38 15.20
CA ASN A 91 -12.71 4.89 13.87
C ASN A 91 -11.49 4.76 12.95
N ASN A 92 -11.68 4.99 11.64
CA ASN A 92 -10.59 5.00 10.65
C ASN A 92 -9.54 6.07 10.92
N GLY A 93 -9.93 7.22 11.50
CA GLY A 93 -9.02 8.31 11.82
C GLY A 93 -7.89 7.87 12.76
N GLU A 94 -8.18 7.06 13.77
CA GLU A 94 -7.14 6.55 14.68
C GLU A 94 -6.10 5.67 13.95
N LEU A 95 -6.52 4.87 12.95
CA LEU A 95 -5.60 4.06 12.13
C LEU A 95 -4.73 4.95 11.24
N VAL A 96 -5.34 5.97 10.61
CA VAL A 96 -4.63 6.96 9.80
C VAL A 96 -3.62 7.75 10.65
N GLU A 97 -4.03 8.28 11.79
CA GLU A 97 -3.16 9.02 12.72
C GLU A 97 -1.98 8.17 13.20
N LYS A 98 -2.21 6.88 13.47
CA LYS A 98 -1.12 5.96 13.80
C LYS A 98 -0.15 5.79 12.65
N MET A 99 -0.63 5.62 11.43
CA MET A 99 0.26 5.47 10.27
C MET A 99 1.03 6.76 9.97
N VAL A 100 0.38 7.92 10.04
CA VAL A 100 1.03 9.24 9.87
C VAL A 100 2.10 9.46 10.93
N ARG A 101 1.85 9.08 12.20
CA ARG A 101 2.88 9.14 13.23
C ARG A 101 4.07 8.25 12.90
N ILE A 102 3.84 7.01 12.48
CA ILE A 102 4.92 6.08 12.08
C ILE A 102 5.72 6.66 10.91
N MET A 103 5.06 7.24 9.90
CA MET A 103 5.71 7.92 8.78
C MET A 103 6.62 9.05 9.27
N GLY A 104 6.13 9.88 10.20
CA GLY A 104 6.88 11.00 10.77
C GLY A 104 8.13 10.60 11.56
N GLU A 105 8.17 9.40 12.16
CA GLU A 105 9.40 8.89 12.82
C GLU A 105 10.56 8.66 11.84
N PHE A 106 10.30 8.64 10.53
CA PHE A 106 11.28 8.42 9.46
C PHE A 106 11.29 9.56 8.43
N ASP A 107 10.79 10.74 8.80
CA ASP A 107 10.72 11.92 7.94
C ASP A 107 9.91 11.73 6.63
N PHE A 108 8.95 10.80 6.62
CA PHE A 108 7.97 10.70 5.53
C PHE A 108 6.76 11.59 5.82
N GLU A 109 6.22 12.21 4.77
CA GLU A 109 5.01 13.04 4.85
C GLU A 109 3.85 12.42 4.06
N PRO A 110 2.61 12.47 4.58
CA PRO A 110 1.44 12.04 3.82
C PRO A 110 1.13 13.04 2.71
N ALA A 111 0.88 12.52 1.50
CA ALA A 111 0.43 13.35 0.39
C ALA A 111 -0.95 13.97 0.67
N THR A 112 -1.09 15.24 0.34
CA THR A 112 -2.39 15.90 0.22
C THR A 112 -3.23 15.28 -0.89
N PRO A 113 -4.57 15.48 -0.90
CA PRO A 113 -5.40 15.00 -1.99
C PRO A 113 -5.01 15.52 -3.38
N ASP A 114 -4.48 16.75 -3.47
CA ASP A 114 -4.05 17.33 -4.75
C ASP A 114 -2.72 16.72 -5.24
N GLU A 115 -1.77 16.49 -4.34
CA GLU A 115 -0.53 15.74 -4.67
C GLU A 115 -0.84 14.31 -5.10
N ALA A 116 -1.76 13.63 -4.42
CA ALA A 116 -2.19 12.29 -4.80
C ALA A 116 -2.84 12.27 -6.20
N ARG A 117 -3.63 13.28 -6.56
CA ARG A 117 -4.18 13.42 -7.91
C ARG A 117 -3.08 13.61 -8.96
N GLU A 118 -2.09 14.44 -8.66
CA GLU A 118 -0.94 14.67 -9.55
C GLU A 118 -0.14 13.37 -9.76
N MET A 119 0.22 12.68 -8.67
CA MET A 119 0.94 11.40 -8.71
C MET A 119 0.21 10.33 -9.53
N LEU A 120 -1.12 10.26 -9.39
CA LEU A 120 -1.95 9.23 -10.02
C LEU A 120 -2.56 9.65 -11.37
N GLY A 121 -2.35 10.89 -11.82
CA GLY A 121 -2.94 11.42 -13.05
C GLY A 121 -4.48 11.51 -13.02
N ILE A 122 -5.07 11.73 -11.85
CA ILE A 122 -6.53 11.80 -11.66
C ILE A 122 -7.01 13.23 -11.90
N LYS A 123 -8.01 13.40 -12.76
CA LYS A 123 -8.68 14.69 -13.00
C LYS A 123 -9.68 15.00 -11.88
N LYS A 124 -9.88 16.29 -11.60
CA LYS A 124 -10.87 16.76 -10.63
C LYS A 124 -12.30 16.58 -11.13
#